data_AF-A0A2T9ZA49-F1
#
_entry.id   AF-A0A2T9ZA49-F1
#
_cell.length_a   1.000
_cell.length_b   1.000
_cell.length_c   1.000
_cell.angle_alpha   90.00
_cell.angle_beta   90.00
_cell.angle_gamma   90.00
#
_symmetry.space_group_name_H-M   'P 1'
#
loop_
_entity.id
_entity.type
_entity.pdbx_description
1 polymer ?
#
loop_
_entity_poly.entity_id
_entity_poly.type
_entity_poly.pdbx_seq_one_letter_code
_entity_poly.pdbx_strand_id
1 'polypeptide(L)'
;MNSIFFKAQNLAYKIEQKLAEHKALSQNANLVDSSMDISGLEAEISGSLKQLETLLEGAESNIEENVNEQMFLRQVERHKNKLYEYSSTFKRQKSNVLNMKRRQALLQGATISKSLNSNEQMLMQERMHIEDSLDQTNHIIGQAYDTRDNLRNQHSSLLGSTNRVTAVSQLIPNLNLLLRRIRFKKQKDKVILAVITAICIILFINYVF
;
A
#
# COMPACT_ATOMS: atom_id res chain seq x y z
N MET A 1 -21.11 20.74 10.70
CA MET A 1 -20.27 19.91 9.79
C MET A 1 -18.83 20.41 9.66
N ASN A 2 -18.55 21.66 9.27
CA ASN A 2 -17.16 22.15 9.06
C ASN A 2 -16.27 22.20 10.33
N SER A 3 -16.84 22.41 11.52
CA SER A 3 -16.06 22.59 12.76
C SER A 3 -15.45 21.30 13.31
N ILE A 4 -16.12 20.14 13.14
CA ILE A 4 -15.63 18.83 13.58
C ILE A 4 -14.46 18.40 12.68
N PHE A 5 -14.60 18.61 11.38
CA PHE A 5 -13.56 18.32 10.40
C PHE A 5 -12.30 19.18 10.61
N PHE A 6 -12.46 20.48 10.86
CA PHE A 6 -11.33 21.37 11.17
C PHE A 6 -10.62 20.99 12.48
N LYS A 7 -11.36 20.51 13.48
CA LYS A 7 -10.79 19.97 14.73
C LYS A 7 -10.03 18.67 14.50
N ALA A 8 -10.58 17.75 13.71
CA ALA A 8 -9.91 16.49 13.35
C ALA A 8 -8.63 16.73 12.54
N GLN A 9 -8.63 17.72 11.65
CA GLN A 9 -7.45 18.10 10.87
C GLN A 9 -6.35 18.75 11.72
N ASN A 10 -6.72 19.62 12.68
CA ASN A 10 -5.77 20.20 13.63
C ASN A 10 -5.18 19.13 14.57
N LEU A 11 -5.99 18.17 15.02
CA LEU A 11 -5.51 17.05 15.84
C LEU A 11 -4.56 16.14 15.05
N ALA A 12 -4.88 15.82 13.79
CA ALA A 12 -3.99 15.04 12.94
C ALA A 12 -2.63 15.74 12.71
N TYR A 13 -2.64 17.06 12.45
CA TYR A 13 -1.42 17.85 12.31
C TYR A 13 -0.59 17.86 13.61
N LYS A 14 -1.25 17.99 14.76
CA LYS A 14 -0.58 17.95 16.08
C LYS A 14 0.02 16.57 16.37
N ILE A 15 -0.63 15.49 15.97
CA ILE A 15 -0.12 14.12 16.09
C ILE A 15 1.11 13.92 15.18
N GLU A 16 1.06 14.43 13.94
CA GLU A 16 2.16 14.31 12.99
C GLU A 16 3.40 15.09 13.45
N GLN A 17 3.21 16.30 14.00
CA GLN A 17 4.29 17.07 14.60
C GLN A 17 4.92 16.35 15.80
N LYS A 18 4.10 15.77 16.69
CA LYS A 18 4.59 15.02 17.86
C LYS A 18 5.26 13.70 17.49
N LEU A 19 4.79 13.00 16.45
CA LEU A 19 5.44 11.79 15.92
C LEU A 19 6.81 12.11 15.27
N ALA A 20 6.94 13.27 14.64
CA ALA A 20 8.21 13.74 14.10
C ALA A 20 9.20 14.11 15.21
N GLU A 21 8.73 14.76 16.28
CA GLU A 21 9.53 15.08 17.47
C GLU A 21 9.98 13.82 18.21
N HIS A 22 9.09 12.85 18.43
CA HIS A 22 9.41 11.55 19.02
C HIS A 22 10.45 10.78 18.19
N LYS A 23 10.36 10.85 16.85
CA LYS A 23 11.35 10.27 15.94
C LYS A 23 12.72 10.95 16.07
N ALA A 24 12.74 12.28 16.17
CA ALA A 24 13.98 13.04 16.33
C ALA A 24 14.67 12.77 17.69
N LEU A 25 13.89 12.69 18.78
CA LEU A 25 14.38 12.34 20.12
C LEU A 25 14.88 10.89 20.20
N SER A 26 14.17 9.95 19.59
CA SER A 26 14.62 8.55 19.48
C SER A 26 15.92 8.40 18.68
N GLN A 27 16.24 9.35 17.78
CA GLN A 27 17.42 9.28 16.93
C GLN A 27 18.65 9.97 17.54
N ASN A 28 18.45 10.94 18.44
CA ASN A 28 19.53 11.80 18.98
C ASN A 28 19.95 11.52 20.44
N ALA A 29 19.23 10.72 21.24
CA ALA A 29 19.48 10.66 22.69
C ALA A 29 20.28 9.44 23.19
N ASN A 30 21.23 9.70 24.12
CA ASN A 30 21.70 8.74 25.10
C ASN A 30 20.50 8.30 25.98
N LEU A 31 20.09 7.04 25.85
CA LEU A 31 18.74 6.54 26.20
C LEU A 31 18.41 6.44 27.71
N VAL A 32 19.33 6.79 28.61
CA VAL A 32 19.10 6.63 30.06
C VAL A 32 18.30 7.78 30.64
N ASP A 33 18.58 9.02 30.21
CA ASP A 33 17.94 10.23 30.74
C ASP A 33 16.56 10.49 30.07
N SER A 34 16.45 10.23 28.76
CA SER A 34 15.21 10.48 28.00
C SER A 34 14.15 9.38 28.11
N SER A 35 14.38 8.29 28.85
CA SER A 35 13.43 7.16 28.91
C SER A 35 12.10 7.51 29.60
N MET A 36 12.15 8.44 30.56
CA MET A 36 10.98 8.94 31.29
C MET A 36 10.15 9.91 30.41
N ASP A 37 10.82 10.76 29.65
CA ASP A 37 10.18 11.71 28.72
C ASP A 37 9.56 11.01 27.50
N ILE A 38 10.22 9.96 26.99
CA ILE A 38 9.69 9.13 25.89
C ILE A 38 8.40 8.42 26.33
N SER A 39 8.36 7.86 27.54
CA SER A 39 7.15 7.20 28.05
C SER A 39 6.00 8.18 28.28
N GLY A 40 6.28 9.43 28.68
CA GLY A 40 5.29 10.49 28.82
C GLY A 40 4.69 10.89 27.47
N LEU A 41 5.53 11.10 26.46
CA LEU A 41 5.10 11.37 25.07
C LEU A 41 4.31 10.21 24.48
N GLU A 42 4.69 8.96 24.73
CA GLU A 42 3.93 7.77 24.32
C GLU A 42 2.51 7.77 24.89
N ALA A 43 2.35 8.14 26.18
CA ALA A 43 1.04 8.20 26.83
C ALA A 43 0.16 9.31 26.22
N GLU A 44 0.74 10.47 25.92
CA GLU A 44 0.02 11.58 25.26
C GLU A 44 -0.40 11.25 23.82
N ILE A 45 0.45 10.56 23.05
CA ILE A 45 0.14 10.12 21.69
C ILE A 45 -0.99 9.08 21.74
N SER A 46 -0.92 8.12 22.66
CA SER A 46 -2.00 7.14 22.86
C SER A 46 -3.31 7.80 23.28
N GLY A 47 -3.26 8.81 24.14
CA GLY A 47 -4.44 9.59 24.55
C GLY A 47 -5.06 10.36 23.37
N SER A 48 -4.22 10.97 22.53
CA SER A 48 -4.68 11.72 21.35
C SER A 48 -5.27 10.81 20.27
N LEU A 49 -4.71 9.61 20.09
CA LEU A 49 -5.28 8.58 19.19
C LEU A 49 -6.65 8.10 19.68
N LYS A 50 -6.79 7.84 20.98
CA LYS A 50 -8.07 7.43 21.59
C LYS A 50 -9.13 8.52 21.48
N GLN A 51 -8.75 9.79 21.65
CA GLN A 51 -9.67 10.91 21.43
C GLN A 51 -10.13 11.00 19.97
N LEU A 52 -9.23 10.78 19.00
CA LEU A 52 -9.59 10.77 17.58
C LEU A 52 -10.52 9.60 17.23
N GLU A 53 -10.30 8.43 17.84
CA GLU A 53 -11.16 7.25 17.71
C GLU A 53 -12.58 7.54 18.22
N THR A 54 -12.73 8.06 19.44
CA THR A 54 -14.05 8.40 20.02
C THR A 54 -14.79 9.48 19.23
N LEU A 55 -14.08 10.46 18.67
CA LEU A 55 -14.68 11.49 17.81
C LEU A 55 -15.14 10.93 16.46
N LEU A 56 -14.44 9.92 15.95
CA LEU A 56 -14.80 9.27 14.69
C LEU A 56 -15.97 8.31 14.87
N GLU A 57 -16.01 7.55 15.96
CA GLU A 57 -17.15 6.70 16.34
C GLU A 57 -18.42 7.53 16.61
N GLY A 58 -18.28 8.68 17.30
CA GLY A 58 -19.37 9.64 17.45
C GLY A 58 -19.76 10.37 16.16
N ALA A 59 -18.84 10.50 15.20
CA ALA A 59 -19.17 11.01 13.87
C ALA A 59 -19.94 9.98 13.03
N GLU A 60 -19.70 8.68 13.25
CA GLU A 60 -20.42 7.59 12.59
C GLU A 60 -21.86 7.44 13.10
N SER A 61 -22.11 7.59 14.40
CA SER A 61 -23.47 7.53 14.95
C SER A 61 -24.38 8.69 14.50
N ASN A 62 -23.80 9.79 14.01
CA ASN A 62 -24.54 10.95 13.49
C ASN A 62 -24.75 10.90 11.96
N ILE A 63 -24.35 9.81 11.28
CA ILE A 63 -24.49 9.63 9.82
C ILE A 63 -25.96 9.45 9.41
N GLU A 64 -26.80 8.91 10.30
CA GLU A 64 -28.17 8.51 9.98
C GLU A 64 -29.11 9.69 9.59
N GLU A 65 -28.71 10.95 9.82
CA GLU A 65 -29.59 12.13 9.64
C GLU A 65 -29.22 13.09 8.48
N ASN A 66 -28.23 12.83 7.60
CA ASN A 66 -27.79 13.87 6.64
C ASN A 66 -27.64 13.49 5.15
N VAL A 67 -28.22 14.33 4.28
CA VAL A 67 -28.43 14.17 2.82
C VAL A 67 -27.13 14.20 1.98
N ASN A 68 -25.96 14.44 2.59
CA ASN A 68 -24.64 14.49 1.92
C ASN A 68 -23.75 13.25 2.21
N GLU A 69 -24.40 12.09 2.24
CA GLU A 69 -23.89 10.81 2.74
C GLU A 69 -22.56 10.38 2.08
N GLN A 70 -22.44 10.44 0.75
CA GLN A 70 -21.27 9.88 0.04
C GLN A 70 -19.96 10.65 0.27
N MET A 71 -20.00 11.98 0.34
CA MET A 71 -18.81 12.80 0.59
C MET A 71 -18.37 12.72 2.05
N PHE A 72 -19.34 12.66 2.97
CA PHE A 72 -19.08 12.48 4.39
C PHE A 72 -18.50 11.09 4.69
N LEU A 73 -19.07 10.03 4.12
CA LEU A 73 -18.58 8.65 4.25
C LEU A 73 -17.13 8.52 3.76
N ARG A 74 -16.81 9.04 2.57
CA ARG A 74 -15.43 9.04 2.04
C ARG A 74 -14.46 9.78 2.96
N GLN A 75 -14.91 10.84 3.59
CA GLN A 75 -14.07 11.63 4.48
C GLN A 75 -13.84 10.93 5.83
N VAL A 76 -14.86 10.25 6.37
CA VAL A 76 -14.76 9.39 7.56
C VAL A 76 -13.82 8.22 7.30
N GLU A 77 -13.97 7.54 6.16
CA GLU A 77 -13.09 6.43 5.74
C GLU A 77 -11.63 6.90 5.61
N ARG A 78 -11.40 8.10 5.08
CA ARG A 78 -10.06 8.69 5.03
C ARG A 78 -9.47 8.94 6.42
N HIS A 79 -10.28 9.35 7.39
CA HIS A 79 -9.82 9.53 8.77
C HIS A 79 -9.55 8.19 9.48
N LYS A 80 -10.33 7.14 9.19
CA LYS A 80 -10.03 5.76 9.63
C LYS A 80 -8.70 5.27 9.09
N ASN A 81 -8.44 5.46 7.80
CA ASN A 81 -7.17 5.09 7.19
C ASN A 81 -5.98 5.81 7.84
N LYS A 82 -6.10 7.12 8.12
CA LYS A 82 -5.08 7.87 8.86
C LYS A 82 -4.88 7.38 10.28
N LEU A 83 -5.95 7.04 11.01
CA LEU A 83 -5.86 6.49 12.36
C LEU A 83 -5.08 5.17 12.35
N TYR A 84 -5.41 4.27 11.41
CA TYR A 84 -4.71 3.01 11.27
C TYR A 84 -3.21 3.21 10.96
N GLU A 85 -2.89 4.13 10.06
CA GLU A 85 -1.52 4.49 9.72
C GLU A 85 -0.75 5.05 10.94
N TYR A 86 -1.36 5.96 11.71
CA TYR A 86 -0.75 6.51 12.92
C TYR A 86 -0.56 5.45 14.02
N SER A 87 -1.51 4.54 14.20
CA SER A 87 -1.38 3.43 15.15
C SER A 87 -0.26 2.47 14.76
N SER A 88 -0.15 2.14 13.46
CA SER A 88 0.91 1.28 12.93
C SER A 88 2.29 1.92 13.07
N THR A 89 2.42 3.20 12.70
CA THR A 89 3.68 3.94 12.84
C THR A 89 4.10 4.11 14.29
N PHE A 90 3.16 4.37 15.21
CA PHE A 90 3.43 4.42 16.65
C PHE A 90 3.96 3.08 17.19
N LYS A 91 3.30 1.96 16.85
CA LYS A 91 3.76 0.61 17.24
C LYS A 91 5.17 0.32 16.73
N ARG A 92 5.45 0.69 15.47
CA ARG A 92 6.77 0.53 14.86
C ARG A 92 7.84 1.36 15.58
N GLN A 93 7.54 2.63 15.90
CA GLN A 93 8.47 3.49 16.64
C GLN A 93 8.75 2.94 18.05
N LYS A 94 7.71 2.50 18.77
CA LYS A 94 7.87 1.87 20.09
C LYS A 94 8.74 0.61 20.05
N SER A 95 8.54 -0.26 19.06
CA SER A 95 9.40 -1.43 18.86
C SER A 95 10.85 -1.03 18.58
N ASN A 96 11.07 0.05 17.84
CA ASN A 96 12.41 0.55 17.55
C ASN A 96 13.12 1.02 18.83
N VAL A 97 12.44 1.81 19.66
CA VAL A 97 12.96 2.27 20.96
C VAL A 97 13.29 1.08 21.87
N LEU A 98 12.40 0.07 21.94
CA LEU A 98 12.64 -1.15 22.71
C LEU A 98 13.87 -1.94 22.20
N ASN A 99 14.03 -2.06 20.88
CA ASN A 99 15.18 -2.73 20.30
C ASN A 99 16.48 -1.97 20.55
N MET A 100 16.46 -0.64 20.49
CA MET A 100 17.59 0.20 20.86
C MET A 100 17.96 0.04 22.35
N LYS A 101 16.97 0.00 23.24
CA LYS A 101 17.18 -0.26 24.68
C LYS A 101 17.79 -1.65 24.93
N ARG A 102 17.27 -2.69 24.27
CA ARG A 102 17.84 -4.05 24.35
C ARG A 102 19.28 -4.06 23.85
N ARG A 103 19.57 -3.40 22.72
CA ARG A 103 20.92 -3.28 22.18
C ARG A 103 21.87 -2.61 23.17
N GLN A 104 21.45 -1.55 23.85
CA GLN A 104 22.27 -0.91 24.87
C GLN A 104 22.49 -1.80 26.11
N ALA A 105 21.46 -2.50 26.58
CA ALA A 105 21.59 -3.43 27.70
C ALA A 105 22.57 -4.57 27.37
N LEU A 106 22.54 -5.08 26.14
CA LEU A 106 23.50 -6.07 25.66
C LEU A 106 24.92 -5.51 25.55
N LEU A 107 25.09 -4.27 25.07
CA LEU A 107 26.41 -3.60 25.01
C LEU A 107 26.98 -3.33 26.41
N GLN A 108 26.14 -2.99 27.39
CA GLN A 108 26.54 -2.86 28.79
C GLN A 108 26.89 -4.23 29.40
N GLY A 109 26.17 -5.29 29.02
CA GLY A 109 26.55 -6.66 29.39
C GLY A 109 27.89 -7.09 28.78
N ALA A 110 28.17 -6.68 27.54
CA ALA A 110 29.41 -6.99 26.83
C ALA A 110 30.65 -6.26 27.39
N THR A 111 30.48 -5.06 27.95
CA THR A 111 31.59 -4.38 28.66
C THR A 111 31.91 -5.04 30.00
N ILE A 112 30.91 -5.63 30.66
CA ILE A 112 31.08 -6.42 31.89
C ILE A 112 31.74 -7.78 31.58
N SER A 113 31.37 -8.44 30.48
CA SER A 113 31.96 -9.73 30.09
C SER A 113 33.42 -9.61 29.62
N LYS A 114 33.82 -8.47 29.03
CA LYS A 114 35.22 -8.22 28.64
C LYS A 114 36.18 -8.17 29.84
N SER A 115 35.68 -7.93 31.06
CA SER A 115 36.48 -7.90 32.29
C SER A 115 36.74 -9.28 32.89
N LEU A 116 36.04 -10.32 32.44
CA LEU A 116 36.14 -11.68 32.98
C LEU A 116 36.47 -12.65 31.85
N ASN A 117 37.75 -12.67 31.47
CA ASN A 117 38.30 -13.69 30.60
C ASN A 117 38.03 -15.09 31.18
N SER A 118 37.16 -15.85 30.53
CA SER A 118 37.23 -17.31 30.52
C SER A 118 36.97 -17.75 29.10
N ASN A 119 37.96 -18.39 28.47
CA ASN A 119 37.84 -18.95 27.12
C ASN A 119 36.57 -19.82 26.95
N GLU A 120 36.08 -20.39 28.05
CA GLU A 120 34.84 -21.14 28.12
C GLU A 120 33.59 -20.29 27.81
N GLN A 121 33.53 -19.04 28.27
CA GLN A 121 32.43 -18.13 27.94
C GLN A 121 32.45 -17.71 26.48
N MET A 122 33.65 -17.53 25.90
CA MET A 122 33.81 -17.26 24.48
C MET A 122 33.33 -18.45 23.63
N LEU A 123 33.70 -19.67 23.99
CA LEU A 123 33.26 -20.89 23.31
C LEU A 123 31.74 -21.11 23.45
N MET A 124 31.17 -20.80 24.62
CA MET A 124 29.73 -20.88 24.86
C MET A 124 28.96 -19.83 24.05
N GLN A 125 29.52 -18.62 23.91
CA GLN A 125 28.98 -17.58 23.06
C GLN A 125 29.08 -17.93 21.57
N GLU A 126 30.20 -18.52 21.13
CA GLU A 126 30.36 -19.04 19.78
C GLU A 126 29.32 -20.12 19.46
N ARG A 127 29.08 -21.04 20.40
CA ARG A 127 28.01 -22.06 20.26
C ARG A 127 26.62 -21.42 20.11
N MET A 128 26.29 -20.39 20.91
CA MET A 128 25.03 -19.66 20.76
C MET A 128 24.93 -18.96 19.39
N HIS A 129 26.03 -18.40 18.88
CA HIS A 129 26.06 -17.80 17.55
C HIS A 129 25.87 -18.84 16.43
N ILE A 130 26.43 -20.03 16.57
CA ILE A 130 26.23 -21.14 15.62
C ILE A 130 24.76 -21.58 15.63
N GLU A 131 24.15 -21.72 16.81
CA GLU A 131 22.75 -22.11 16.96
C GLU A 131 21.81 -21.06 16.34
N ASP A 132 22.05 -19.78 16.60
CA ASP A 132 21.30 -18.68 15.98
C ASP A 132 21.50 -18.64 14.46
N SER A 133 22.73 -18.87 13.97
CA SER A 133 23.00 -18.97 12.54
C SER A 133 22.31 -20.17 11.88
N LEU A 134 22.17 -21.28 12.61
CA LEU A 134 21.46 -22.47 12.14
C LEU A 134 19.95 -22.19 12.05
N ASP A 135 19.36 -21.54 13.05
CA ASP A 135 17.96 -21.14 13.04
C ASP A 135 17.65 -20.15 11.91
N GLN A 136 18.51 -19.15 11.70
CA GLN A 136 18.41 -18.24 10.56
C GLN A 136 18.52 -18.98 9.22
N THR A 137 19.43 -19.95 9.12
CA THR A 137 19.56 -20.78 7.91
C THR A 137 18.30 -21.60 7.67
N ASN A 138 17.72 -22.21 8.71
CA ASN A 138 16.45 -22.92 8.62
C ASN A 138 15.30 -22.01 8.18
N HIS A 139 15.26 -20.77 8.67
CA HIS A 139 14.29 -19.77 8.23
C HIS A 139 14.44 -19.44 6.74
N ILE A 140 15.67 -19.22 6.27
CA ILE A 140 15.97 -18.97 4.85
C ILE A 140 15.58 -20.17 3.99
N ILE A 141 15.83 -21.39 4.46
CA ILE A 141 15.41 -22.62 3.78
C ILE A 141 13.88 -22.66 3.67
N GLY A 142 13.15 -22.38 4.75
CA GLY A 142 11.69 -22.29 4.74
C GLY A 142 11.18 -21.25 3.74
N GLN A 143 11.74 -20.05 3.77
CA GLN A 143 11.40 -18.97 2.83
C GLN A 143 11.70 -19.35 1.37
N ALA A 144 12.79 -20.09 1.12
CA ALA A 144 13.11 -20.60 -0.21
C ALA A 144 12.09 -21.62 -0.72
N TYR A 145 11.62 -22.52 0.16
CA TYR A 145 10.53 -23.45 -0.18
C TYR A 145 9.23 -22.72 -0.50
N ASP A 146 8.86 -21.74 0.32
CA ASP A 146 7.66 -20.90 0.09
C ASP A 146 7.78 -20.11 -1.21
N THR A 147 8.96 -19.55 -1.49
CA THR A 147 9.22 -18.81 -2.74
C THR A 147 9.12 -19.74 -3.94
N ARG A 148 9.64 -20.98 -3.85
CA ARG A 148 9.52 -21.99 -4.90
C ARG A 148 8.06 -22.35 -5.18
N ASP A 149 7.25 -22.55 -4.13
CA ASP A 149 5.84 -22.87 -4.30
C ASP A 149 5.07 -21.68 -4.90
N ASN A 150 5.32 -20.47 -4.42
CA ASN A 150 4.76 -19.25 -4.99
C ASN A 150 5.11 -19.08 -6.47
N LEU A 151 6.37 -19.31 -6.87
CA LEU A 151 6.77 -19.27 -8.29
C LEU A 151 6.06 -20.34 -9.12
N ARG A 152 5.87 -21.55 -8.57
CA ARG A 152 5.09 -22.61 -9.24
C ARG A 152 3.62 -22.22 -9.42
N ASN A 153 3.00 -21.63 -8.41
CA ASN A 153 1.62 -21.15 -8.47
C ASN A 153 1.47 -19.96 -9.44
N GLN A 154 2.45 -19.06 -9.47
CA GLN A 154 2.53 -17.96 -10.44
C GLN A 154 2.70 -18.48 -11.86
N HIS A 155 3.53 -19.50 -12.07
CA HIS A 155 3.71 -20.14 -13.38
C HIS A 155 2.39 -20.73 -13.91
N SER A 156 1.62 -21.43 -13.07
CA SER A 156 0.28 -21.91 -13.42
C SER A 156 -0.67 -20.76 -13.82
N SER A 157 -0.63 -19.65 -13.08
CA SER A 157 -1.43 -18.45 -13.36
C SER A 157 -1.02 -17.76 -14.67
N LEU A 158 0.28 -17.71 -14.98
CA LEU A 158 0.81 -17.20 -16.24
C LEU A 158 0.38 -18.06 -17.43
N LEU A 159 0.43 -19.39 -17.31
CA LEU A 159 -0.10 -20.30 -18.33
C LEU A 159 -1.60 -20.05 -18.59
N GLY A 160 -2.38 -19.87 -17.52
CA GLY A 160 -3.80 -19.49 -17.63
C GLY A 160 -4.03 -18.15 -18.33
N SER A 161 -3.14 -17.18 -18.11
CA SER A 161 -3.21 -15.85 -18.73
C SER A 161 -2.79 -15.88 -20.20
N THR A 162 -1.75 -16.64 -20.54
CA THR A 162 -1.33 -16.88 -21.93
C THR A 162 -2.48 -17.50 -22.72
N ASN A 163 -3.20 -18.48 -22.16
CA ASN A 163 -4.38 -19.07 -22.82
C ASN A 163 -5.47 -18.03 -23.13
N ARG A 164 -5.69 -17.04 -22.25
CA ARG A 164 -6.64 -15.94 -22.51
C ARG A 164 -6.14 -15.00 -23.60
N VAL A 165 -4.85 -14.68 -23.63
CA VAL A 165 -4.25 -13.86 -24.70
C VAL A 165 -4.33 -14.58 -26.04
N THR A 166 -4.07 -15.88 -26.09
CA THR A 166 -4.24 -16.71 -27.29
C THR A 166 -5.69 -16.75 -27.75
N ALA A 167 -6.65 -16.88 -26.82
CA ALA A 167 -8.08 -16.82 -27.14
C ALA A 167 -8.50 -15.46 -27.72
N VAL A 168 -7.98 -14.34 -27.17
CA VAL A 168 -8.21 -13.00 -27.73
C VAL A 168 -7.55 -12.85 -29.10
N SER A 169 -6.33 -13.38 -29.28
CA SER A 169 -5.63 -13.36 -30.56
C SER A 169 -6.40 -14.11 -31.66
N GLN A 170 -7.06 -15.21 -31.31
CA GLN A 170 -7.96 -15.95 -32.20
C GLN A 170 -9.24 -15.17 -32.58
N LEU A 171 -9.66 -14.18 -31.77
CA LEU A 171 -10.82 -13.33 -32.07
C LEU A 171 -10.48 -12.16 -33.00
N ILE A 172 -9.24 -11.68 -33.03
CA ILE A 172 -8.77 -10.60 -33.90
C ILE A 172 -9.06 -10.83 -35.40
N PRO A 173 -8.81 -12.02 -36.01
CA PRO A 173 -9.15 -12.26 -37.41
C PRO A 173 -10.66 -12.21 -37.67
N ASN A 174 -11.49 -12.67 -36.73
CA ASN A 174 -12.94 -12.60 -36.83
C ASN A 174 -13.47 -11.17 -36.74
N LEU A 175 -12.85 -10.33 -35.90
CA LEU A 175 -13.15 -8.90 -35.83
C LEU A 175 -12.82 -8.17 -37.14
N ASN A 176 -11.74 -8.53 -37.83
CA ASN A 176 -11.43 -7.96 -39.14
C ASN A 176 -12.50 -8.27 -40.20
N LEU A 177 -13.08 -9.48 -40.17
CA LEU A 177 -14.19 -9.84 -41.06
C LEU A 177 -15.47 -9.05 -40.74
N LEU A 178 -15.79 -8.86 -39.45
CA LEU A 178 -16.92 -8.05 -39.02
C LEU A 178 -16.73 -6.56 -39.36
N LEU A 179 -15.54 -6.01 -39.13
CA LEU A 179 -15.18 -4.65 -39.47
C LEU A 179 -15.28 -4.41 -40.99
N ARG A 180 -14.84 -5.39 -41.80
CA ARG A 180 -14.99 -5.35 -43.26
C ARG A 180 -16.45 -5.32 -43.69
N ARG A 181 -17.32 -6.14 -43.10
CA ARG A 181 -18.77 -6.13 -43.37
C ARG A 181 -19.42 -4.78 -43.00
N ILE A 182 -19.03 -4.19 -41.87
CA ILE A 182 -19.52 -2.87 -41.44
C ILE A 182 -19.10 -1.77 -42.41
N ARG A 183 -17.82 -1.77 -42.85
CA ARG A 183 -17.33 -0.79 -43.83
C ARG A 183 -18.07 -0.87 -45.16
N PHE A 184 -18.35 -2.07 -45.67
CA PHE A 184 -19.13 -2.23 -46.90
C PHE A 184 -20.57 -1.72 -46.77
N LYS A 185 -21.23 -1.98 -45.63
CA LYS A 185 -22.59 -1.46 -45.39
C LYS A 185 -22.63 0.07 -45.41
N LYS A 186 -21.60 0.73 -44.85
CA LYS A 186 -21.49 2.20 -44.83
C LYS A 186 -21.07 2.81 -46.18
N GLN A 187 -20.39 2.05 -47.05
CA GLN A 187 -19.94 2.54 -48.37
C GLN A 187 -20.99 2.34 -49.47
N LYS A 188 -21.91 1.37 -49.31
CA LYS A 188 -22.97 1.10 -50.30
C LYS A 188 -23.78 2.35 -50.66
N ASP A 189 -24.21 3.12 -49.67
CA ASP A 189 -25.04 4.31 -49.90
C ASP A 189 -24.28 5.39 -50.69
N LYS A 190 -22.98 5.55 -50.45
CA LYS A 190 -22.13 6.51 -51.19
C LYS A 190 -21.89 6.08 -52.63
N VAL A 191 -21.68 4.78 -52.86
CA VAL A 191 -21.47 4.23 -54.20
C VAL A 191 -22.75 4.38 -55.04
N ILE A 192 -23.92 4.08 -54.45
CA ILE A 192 -25.21 4.23 -55.14
C ILE A 192 -25.44 5.69 -55.52
N LEU A 193 -25.22 6.64 -54.60
CA LEU A 193 -25.38 8.06 -54.87
C LEU A 193 -24.45 8.54 -55.98
N ALA A 194 -23.17 8.14 -55.94
CA ALA A 194 -22.19 8.52 -56.97
C ALA A 194 -22.55 7.98 -58.36
N VAL A 195 -23.05 6.74 -58.45
CA VAL A 195 -23.50 6.14 -59.72
C VAL A 195 -24.70 6.90 -60.29
N ILE A 196 -25.71 7.22 -59.46
CA ILE A 196 -26.88 8.00 -59.90
C ILE A 196 -26.45 9.36 -60.43
N THR A 197 -25.53 10.02 -59.71
CA THR A 197 -25.05 11.37 -60.08
C THR A 197 -24.28 11.31 -61.41
N ALA A 198 -23.43 10.30 -61.61
CA ALA A 198 -22.71 10.10 -62.86
C ALA A 198 -23.65 9.84 -64.05
N ILE A 199 -24.69 9.01 -63.86
CA ILE A 199 -25.70 8.75 -64.90
C ILE A 199 -26.45 10.04 -65.27
N CYS A 200 -26.87 10.83 -64.28
CA CYS A 200 -27.52 12.12 -64.53
C CYS A 200 -26.63 13.07 -65.35
N ILE A 201 -25.34 13.14 -65.04
CA ILE A 201 -24.39 13.98 -65.78
C ILE A 201 -24.22 13.49 -67.23
N ILE A 202 -24.16 12.17 -67.46
CA ILE A 202 -24.04 11.59 -68.81
C ILE A 202 -25.31 11.83 -69.64
N LEU A 203 -26.49 11.74 -69.04
CA LEU A 203 -27.74 12.06 -69.74
C LEU A 203 -27.83 13.55 -70.06
N PHE A 204 -27.40 14.41 -69.13
CA PHE A 204 -27.38 15.85 -69.34
C PHE A 204 -26.44 16.25 -70.49
N ILE A 205 -25.23 15.69 -70.55
CA ILE A 205 -24.28 15.99 -71.63
C ILE A 205 -24.82 15.54 -73.00
N ASN A 206 -25.47 14.37 -73.09
CA ASN A 206 -26.07 13.87 -74.33
C ASN A 206 -27.33 14.66 -74.75
N TYR A 207 -28.03 15.28 -73.82
CA TYR A 207 -29.20 16.10 -74.15
C TYR A 207 -28.81 17.50 -74.61
N VAL A 208 -27.73 18.06 -74.07
CA VAL A 208 -27.26 19.41 -74.37
C VAL A 208 -26.42 19.48 -75.64
N PHE A 209 -25.67 18.42 -75.97
CA PHE A 209 -24.82 18.33 -77.15
C PHE A 209 -25.48 17.48 -78.23
#